data_AF-A0A536T381-F1
#
_entry.id   AF-A0A536T381-F1
#
_cell.length_a   1.000
_cell.length_b   1.000
_cell.length_c   1.000
_cell.angle_alpha   90.00
_cell.angle_beta   90.00
_cell.angle_gamma   90.00
#
_symmetry.space_group_name_H-M   'P 1'
#
loop_
_entity.id
_entity.type
_entity.pdbx_description
1 polymer ?
#
loop_
_entity_poly.entity_id
_entity_poly.type
_entity_poly.pdbx_seq_one_letter_code
_entity_poly.pdbx_strand_id
1 'polypeptide(L)'
;MVPNRAGQGAKILSALASEGVNLLAFSGFPSGGGKGQLDLVPENSAALRRAAKKAGLKLSQRKTGFLLQGDDRVGALTSLLGKLADAKISVTAVDAVTAGRGRFGAIFWVKQKSVGKAARLLGAR
;
A
#
# COMPACT_ATOMS: atom_id res chain seq x y z
N MET A 1 8.88 8.94 -6.66
CA MET A 1 9.20 9.94 -5.63
C MET A 1 8.76 11.30 -6.12
N VAL A 2 8.37 12.18 -5.21
CA VAL A 2 7.80 13.50 -5.51
C VAL A 2 8.43 14.54 -4.58
N PRO A 3 8.42 15.84 -4.89
CA PRO A 3 8.84 16.85 -3.92
C PRO A 3 8.02 16.76 -2.63
N ASN A 4 8.66 16.83 -1.46
CA ASN A 4 7.96 16.88 -0.18
C ASN A 4 7.60 18.33 0.15
N ARG A 5 6.53 18.84 -0.46
CA ARG A 5 6.03 20.20 -0.23
C ARG A 5 4.50 20.23 -0.37
N ALA A 6 3.90 21.30 0.13
CA ALA A 6 2.45 21.51 0.10
C ALA A 6 1.86 21.27 -1.31
N GLY A 7 0.69 20.64 -1.34
CA GLY A 7 -0.09 20.40 -2.57
C GLY A 7 0.38 19.26 -3.47
N GLN A 8 1.54 18.63 -3.25
CA GLN A 8 2.03 17.56 -4.13
C GLN A 8 1.17 16.30 -4.08
N GLY A 9 0.77 15.87 -2.88
CA GLY A 9 -0.17 14.75 -2.71
C GLY A 9 -1.51 15.03 -3.37
N ALA A 10 -2.09 16.21 -3.12
CA ALA A 10 -3.35 16.63 -3.73
C ALA A 10 -3.29 16.63 -5.26
N LYS A 11 -2.25 17.22 -5.86
CA LYS A 11 -2.06 17.22 -7.32
C LYS A 11 -2.09 15.82 -7.92
N ILE A 12 -1.42 14.86 -7.27
CA ILE A 12 -1.34 13.48 -7.74
C ILE A 12 -2.67 12.77 -7.58
N LEU A 13 -3.27 12.84 -6.39
CA LEU A 13 -4.53 12.17 -6.11
C LEU A 13 -5.68 12.72 -6.97
N SER A 14 -5.74 14.04 -7.18
CA SER A 14 -6.73 14.64 -8.09
C SER A 14 -6.55 14.18 -9.53
N ALA A 15 -5.32 14.05 -10.03
CA ALA A 15 -5.05 13.55 -11.38
C ALA A 15 -5.41 12.07 -11.56
N LEU A 16 -5.32 11.27 -10.49
CA LEU A 16 -5.79 9.88 -10.52
C LEU A 16 -7.32 9.81 -10.45
N ALA A 17 -7.93 10.63 -9.60
CA ALA A 17 -9.38 10.71 -9.44
C ALA A 17 -10.08 11.18 -10.73
N SER A 18 -9.52 12.14 -11.47
CA SER A 18 -10.07 12.59 -12.76
C SER A 18 -10.08 11.50 -13.83
N GLU A 19 -9.31 10.43 -13.66
CA GLU A 19 -9.27 9.26 -14.53
C GLU A 19 -10.05 8.07 -13.95
N GLY A 20 -10.81 8.28 -12.88
CA GLY A 20 -11.62 7.23 -12.24
C GLY A 20 -10.80 6.15 -11.53
N VAL A 21 -9.57 6.45 -11.10
CA VAL A 21 -8.73 5.48 -10.39
C VAL A 21 -9.09 5.44 -8.91
N ASN A 22 -9.71 4.35 -8.48
CA ASN A 22 -9.93 4.06 -7.07
C ASN A 22 -8.66 3.48 -6.42
N LEU A 23 -8.37 3.90 -5.18
CA LEU A 23 -7.28 3.39 -4.36
C LEU A 23 -7.83 2.65 -3.16
N LEU A 24 -7.40 1.40 -2.98
CA LEU A 24 -7.70 0.59 -1.79
C LEU A 24 -6.91 1.09 -0.57
N ALA A 25 -5.73 1.67 -0.82
CA ALA A 25 -4.92 2.33 0.19
C ALA A 25 -3.98 3.36 -0.45
N PHE A 26 -3.56 4.31 0.38
CA PHE A 26 -2.58 5.34 0.05
C PHE A 26 -1.68 5.55 1.27
N SER A 27 -0.37 5.54 1.05
CA SER A 27 0.61 5.87 2.09
C SER A 27 1.63 6.85 1.53
N GLY A 28 2.07 7.79 2.34
CA GLY A 28 3.07 8.79 1.98
C GLY A 28 4.02 9.02 3.14
N PHE A 29 5.32 8.88 2.90
CA PHE A 29 6.35 9.07 3.93
C PHE A 29 7.57 9.82 3.38
N PRO A 30 8.29 10.55 4.26
CA PRO A 30 9.45 11.32 3.85
C PRO A 30 10.57 10.41 3.35
N SER A 31 11.34 10.95 2.41
CA SER A 31 12.58 10.36 1.91
C SER A 31 13.66 11.45 1.87
N GLY A 32 14.93 11.03 1.76
CA GLY A 32 16.06 11.96 1.68
C GLY A 32 15.96 12.99 0.54
N GLY A 33 16.58 14.15 0.75
CA GLY A 33 16.71 15.20 -0.26
C GLY A 33 15.42 15.98 -0.55
N GLY A 34 14.57 16.20 0.48
CA GLY A 34 13.34 16.99 0.33
C GLY A 34 12.28 16.32 -0.53
N LYS A 35 12.26 14.99 -0.58
CA LYS A 35 11.33 14.20 -1.40
C LYS A 35 10.44 13.32 -0.52
N GLY A 36 9.29 12.93 -1.06
CA GLY A 36 8.39 11.93 -0.49
C GLY A 36 8.29 10.70 -1.39
N GLN A 37 8.13 9.53 -0.77
CA GLN A 37 7.62 8.34 -1.44
C GLN A 37 6.12 8.26 -1.21
N LEU A 38 5.38 7.94 -2.26
CA LEU A 38 3.96 7.65 -2.22
C LEU A 38 3.75 6.21 -2.68
N ASP A 39 3.08 5.41 -1.87
CA ASP A 39 2.61 4.10 -2.25
C ASP A 39 1.13 4.21 -2.65
N LEU A 40 0.87 3.91 -3.92
CA LEU A 40 -0.47 3.93 -4.53
C LEU A 40 -0.92 2.47 -4.65
N VAL A 41 -1.98 2.09 -3.93
CA VAL A 41 -2.54 0.72 -3.97
C VAL A 41 -3.86 0.77 -4.73
N PRO A 42 -3.87 0.59 -6.06
CA PRO A 42 -5.07 0.74 -6.85
C PRO A 42 -5.94 -0.52 -6.79
N GLU A 43 -7.25 -0.34 -6.89
CA GLU A 43 -8.17 -1.45 -7.15
C GLU A 43 -7.91 -2.06 -8.54
N ASN A 44 -7.60 -1.21 -9.53
CA ASN A 44 -7.23 -1.63 -10.88
C ASN A 44 -5.84 -1.12 -11.26
N SER A 45 -4.87 -2.03 -11.24
CA SER A 45 -3.47 -1.75 -11.61
C SER A 45 -3.28 -1.23 -13.04
N ALA A 46 -4.11 -1.64 -14.00
CA ALA A 46 -4.03 -1.17 -15.38
C ALA A 46 -4.58 0.25 -15.52
N ALA A 47 -5.66 0.58 -14.81
CA ALA A 47 -6.20 1.93 -14.75
C ALA A 47 -5.20 2.93 -14.16
N LEU A 48 -4.55 2.58 -13.04
CA LEU A 48 -3.48 3.40 -12.45
C LEU A 48 -2.36 3.69 -13.44
N ARG A 49 -1.89 2.67 -14.18
CA ARG A 49 -0.79 2.85 -15.16
C ARG A 49 -1.19 3.82 -16.28
N ARG A 50 -2.41 3.71 -16.81
CA ARG A 50 -2.91 4.62 -17.86
C ARG A 50 -3.05 6.04 -17.34
N ALA A 51 -3.66 6.23 -16.18
CA ALA A 51 -3.83 7.53 -15.55
C ALA A 51 -2.49 8.20 -15.24
N ALA A 52 -1.55 7.45 -14.66
CA ALA A 52 -0.20 7.94 -14.37
C ALA A 52 0.52 8.38 -15.64
N LYS A 53 0.43 7.61 -16.73
CA LYS A 53 1.02 7.99 -18.03
C LYS A 53 0.41 9.31 -18.54
N LYS A 54 -0.91 9.45 -18.51
CA LYS A 54 -1.62 10.65 -18.97
C LYS A 54 -1.27 11.88 -18.13
N ALA A 55 -1.08 11.70 -16.83
CA ALA A 55 -0.69 12.75 -15.89
C ALA A 55 0.82 13.04 -15.86
N GLY A 56 1.63 12.38 -16.69
CA GLY A 56 3.09 12.53 -16.68
C GLY A 56 3.76 12.03 -15.39
N LEU A 57 3.09 11.16 -14.63
CA LEU A 57 3.58 10.60 -13.37
C LEU A 57 4.47 9.38 -13.63
N LYS A 58 5.71 9.45 -13.16
CA LYS A 58 6.64 8.31 -13.21
C LYS A 58 6.37 7.35 -12.05
N LEU A 59 5.80 6.19 -12.37
CA LEU A 59 5.65 5.08 -11.42
C LEU A 59 6.98 4.33 -11.23
N SER A 60 7.14 3.74 -10.06
CA SER A 60 8.23 2.78 -9.78
C SER A 60 7.96 1.43 -10.47
N GLN A 61 8.92 0.51 -10.34
CA GLN A 61 8.65 -0.90 -10.63
C GLN A 61 7.49 -1.40 -9.75
N ARG A 62 6.64 -2.24 -10.33
CA ARG A 62 5.50 -2.81 -9.62
C ARG A 62 5.99 -3.57 -8.39
N LYS A 63 5.55 -3.14 -7.21
CA LYS A 63 5.72 -3.86 -5.95
C LYS A 63 4.44 -4.65 -5.67
N THR A 64 4.58 -5.85 -5.10
CA THR A 64 3.42 -6.64 -4.65
C THR A 64 3.30 -6.51 -3.15
N GLY A 65 2.14 -6.05 -2.68
CA GLY A 65 1.80 -5.94 -1.26
C GLY A 65 0.50 -6.69 -0.97
N PHE A 66 0.12 -6.69 0.30
CA PHE A 66 -1.08 -7.32 0.80
C PHE A 66 -1.95 -6.26 1.48
N LEU A 67 -3.27 -6.37 1.28
CA LEU A 67 -4.28 -5.64 2.04
C LEU A 67 -4.93 -6.60 3.04
N LEU A 68 -4.89 -6.24 4.32
CA LEU A 68 -5.59 -6.91 5.40
C LEU A 68 -6.73 -6.01 5.87
N GLN A 69 -7.90 -6.59 6.10
CA GLN A 69 -9.04 -5.91 6.71
C GLN A 69 -9.63 -6.82 7.79
N GLY A 70 -10.10 -6.24 8.88
CA GLY A 70 -10.66 -7.01 9.99
C GLY A 70 -11.30 -6.13 11.06
N ASP A 71 -11.61 -6.74 12.20
CA ASP A 71 -12.13 -6.05 13.37
C ASP A 71 -11.01 -5.34 14.13
N ASP A 72 -11.27 -4.10 14.52
CA ASP A 72 -10.39 -3.32 15.39
C ASP A 72 -10.51 -3.85 16.82
N ARG A 73 -9.44 -4.53 17.25
CA ARG A 73 -9.35 -5.17 18.56
C ARG A 73 -7.91 -5.21 19.02
N VAL A 74 -7.74 -5.38 20.34
CA VAL A 74 -6.42 -5.57 20.93
C VAL A 74 -5.68 -6.70 20.22
N GLY A 75 -4.46 -6.40 19.78
CA GLY A 75 -3.59 -7.35 19.09
C GLY A 75 -4.03 -7.74 17.68
N ALA A 76 -4.87 -6.98 16.98
CA ALA A 76 -5.38 -7.31 15.64
C ALA A 76 -4.27 -7.72 14.63
N LEU A 77 -3.09 -7.10 14.70
CA LEU A 77 -1.95 -7.43 13.84
C LEU A 77 -1.08 -8.59 14.33
N THR A 78 -1.17 -8.97 15.61
CA THR A 78 -0.26 -9.97 16.22
C THR A 78 -0.41 -11.34 15.56
N SER A 79 -1.64 -11.75 15.23
CA SER A 79 -1.89 -13.03 14.55
C SER A 79 -1.29 -13.06 13.14
N LEU A 80 -1.42 -11.97 12.37
CA LEU A 80 -0.83 -11.85 11.04
C LEU A 80 0.71 -11.90 11.11
N LEU A 81 1.29 -11.03 11.94
CA LEU A 81 2.75 -10.90 12.04
C LEU A 81 3.38 -12.16 12.64
N GLY A 82 2.72 -12.79 13.61
CA GLY A 82 3.12 -14.08 14.18
C GLY A 82 3.16 -15.19 13.14
N LYS A 83 2.09 -15.38 12.36
CA LYS A 83 2.06 -16.38 11.27
C LYS A 83 3.19 -16.19 10.27
N LEU A 84 3.48 -14.94 9.88
CA LEU A 84 4.59 -14.63 8.98
C LEU A 84 5.95 -14.93 9.63
N ALA A 85 6.12 -14.59 10.91
CA ALA A 85 7.34 -14.88 11.67
C ALA A 85 7.60 -16.39 11.81
N ASP A 86 6.58 -17.18 12.16
CA ASP A 86 6.65 -18.65 12.27
C ASP A 86 7.07 -19.28 10.93
N ALA A 87 6.61 -18.71 9.82
CA ALA A 87 6.99 -19.12 8.47
C ALA A 87 8.35 -18.56 8.00
N LYS A 88 9.08 -17.83 8.86
CA LYS A 88 10.35 -17.14 8.58
C LYS A 88 10.24 -16.16 7.40
N ILE A 89 9.13 -15.43 7.32
CA ILE A 89 8.88 -14.41 6.30
C ILE A 89 9.03 -13.02 6.93
N SER A 90 10.08 -12.30 6.56
CA SER A 90 10.28 -10.92 7.01
C SER A 90 9.31 -9.96 6.32
N VAL A 91 8.60 -9.17 7.13
CA VAL A 91 7.82 -8.01 6.68
C VAL A 91 8.79 -6.87 6.36
N THR A 92 8.59 -6.21 5.23
CA THR A 92 9.39 -5.08 4.77
C THR A 92 8.86 -3.76 5.31
N ALA A 93 7.54 -3.58 5.31
CA ALA A 93 6.86 -2.43 5.88
C ALA A 93 5.41 -2.81 6.15
N VAL A 94 4.78 -2.11 7.10
CA VAL A 94 3.35 -2.20 7.40
C VAL A 94 2.82 -0.84 7.81
N ASP A 95 1.68 -0.45 7.25
CA ASP A 95 0.87 0.68 7.68
C ASP A 95 -0.50 0.15 8.06
N ALA A 96 -1.05 0.58 9.19
CA ALA A 96 -2.37 0.15 9.66
C ALA A 96 -3.13 1.31 10.29
N VAL A 97 -4.44 1.33 10.11
CA VAL A 97 -5.32 2.36 10.64
C VAL A 97 -6.71 1.80 10.91
N THR A 98 -7.41 2.39 11.87
CA THR A 98 -8.83 2.10 12.10
C THR A 98 -9.67 2.69 10.96
N ALA A 99 -10.75 2.01 10.60
CA ALA A 99 -11.64 2.37 9.49
C ALA A 99 -13.05 2.79 9.96
N GLY A 100 -13.23 3.03 11.26
CA GLY A 100 -14.52 3.27 11.90
C GLY A 100 -15.35 2.00 12.07
N ARG A 101 -16.48 2.12 12.79
CA ARG A 101 -17.42 1.01 13.07
C ARG A 101 -16.74 -0.26 13.64
N GLY A 102 -15.70 -0.10 14.45
CA GLY A 102 -14.96 -1.22 15.03
C GLY A 102 -14.15 -2.03 14.02
N ARG A 103 -13.74 -1.44 12.89
CA ARG A 103 -12.95 -2.10 11.84
C ARG A 103 -11.57 -1.47 11.71
N PHE A 104 -10.62 -2.23 11.17
CA PHE A 104 -9.30 -1.73 10.77
C PHE A 104 -8.93 -2.22 9.38
N GLY A 105 -7.96 -1.54 8.77
CA GLY A 105 -7.24 -1.97 7.58
C GLY A 105 -5.73 -1.88 7.79
N ALA A 106 -4.99 -2.72 7.09
CA ALA A 106 -3.53 -2.64 7.03
C ALA A 106 -3.03 -2.97 5.62
N ILE A 107 -2.00 -2.28 5.19
CA ILE A 107 -1.20 -2.67 4.03
C ILE A 107 0.18 -3.07 4.49
N PHE A 108 0.72 -4.14 3.90
CA PHE A 108 2.07 -4.57 4.21
C PHE A 108 2.75 -5.21 3.01
N TRP A 109 4.08 -5.24 3.08
CA TRP A 109 4.92 -5.84 2.05
C TRP A 109 5.84 -6.87 2.69
N VAL A 110 6.22 -7.87 1.91
CA VAL A 110 7.31 -8.81 2.21
C VAL A 110 8.34 -8.73 1.09
N LYS A 111 9.50 -9.36 1.27
CA LYS A 111 10.47 -9.47 0.17
C LYS A 111 9.82 -10.11 -1.06
N GLN A 112 10.12 -9.62 -2.26
CA GLN A 112 9.50 -10.08 -3.52
C GLN A 112 9.54 -11.61 -3.68
N LYS A 113 10.66 -12.25 -3.32
CA LYS A 113 10.83 -13.72 -3.36
C LYS A 113 9.89 -14.49 -2.43
N SER A 114 9.36 -13.85 -1.40
CA SER A 114 8.50 -14.45 -0.39
C SER A 114 7.00 -14.22 -0.66
N VAL A 115 6.65 -13.42 -1.68
CA VAL A 115 5.25 -13.06 -1.98
C VAL A 115 4.38 -14.31 -2.19
N GLY A 116 4.81 -15.26 -3.03
CA GLY A 116 4.04 -16.48 -3.28
C GLY A 116 3.83 -17.33 -2.03
N LYS A 117 4.88 -17.47 -1.20
CA LYS A 117 4.82 -18.19 0.08
C LYS A 117 3.86 -17.50 1.06
N ALA A 118 3.95 -16.18 1.18
CA ALA A 118 3.08 -15.37 2.05
C ALA A 118 1.62 -15.44 1.57
N ALA A 119 1.37 -15.32 0.27
CA ALA A 119 0.01 -15.41 -0.27
C ALA A 119 -0.63 -16.77 0.04
N ARG A 120 0.09 -17.88 -0.18
CA ARG A 120 -0.41 -19.23 0.15
C ARG A 120 -0.65 -19.40 1.65
N LEU A 121 0.28 -18.93 2.49
CA LEU A 121 0.16 -19.00 3.95
C LEU A 121 -1.07 -18.24 4.47
N LEU A 122 -1.35 -17.08 3.89
CA LEU A 122 -2.41 -16.18 4.33
C LEU A 122 -3.74 -16.39 3.62
N GLY A 123 -3.80 -17.24 2.59
CA GLY A 123 -4.99 -17.40 1.75
C GLY A 123 -5.34 -16.15 0.94
N ALA A 124 -4.33 -15.32 0.61
CA ALA A 124 -4.51 -14.10 -0.17
C ALA A 124 -4.86 -14.43 -1.63
N ARG A 125 -5.66 -13.57 -2.26
CA ARG A 125 -6.20 -13.72 -3.63
C ARG A 125 -5.55 -12.71 -4.57
#